data_AF-A0A3D2G6F6-F1
#
_entry.id   AF-A0A3D2G6F6-F1
#
_cell.length_a   1.000
_cell.length_b   1.000
_cell.length_c   1.000
_cell.angle_alpha   90.00
_cell.angle_beta   90.00
_cell.angle_gamma   90.00
#
_symmetry.space_group_name_H-M   'P 1'
#
loop_
_entity.id
_entity.type
_entity.pdbx_description
1 polymer ?
#
loop_
_entity_poly.entity_id
_entity_poly.type
_entity_poly.pdbx_seq_one_letter_code
_entity_poly.pdbx_strand_id
1 'polypeptide(L)'
;ARGQELTSYIMTGITSINQYGIEIASVEIKLLDLPEDNKDAVFQRMISERENIAATYTAEGNSEAQVIRNTTDKEAALLISEAEKQAEILKAEGEAEYMKIMADAYNDPAKADFYSFTRSLDALKNSIQGGNKTIILDKDSPLTQIFYQAQ
;
A
#
# COMPACT_ATOMS: atom_id res chain seq x y z
N ALA A 1 39.55 -6.22 27.97
CA ALA A 1 39.63 -4.78 27.66
C ALA A 1 40.97 -4.50 27.00
N ARG A 2 41.05 -3.70 25.93
CA ARG A 2 42.29 -3.50 25.14
C ARG A 2 43.54 -3.16 25.97
N GLY A 3 43.37 -2.50 27.13
CA GLY A 3 44.48 -2.22 28.07
C GLY A 3 45.11 -3.46 28.70
N GLN A 4 44.34 -4.52 28.97
CA GLN A 4 44.86 -5.77 29.56
C GLN A 4 45.73 -6.55 28.58
N GLU A 5 45.41 -6.51 27.29
CA GLU A 5 46.24 -7.16 26.25
C GLU A 5 47.61 -6.48 26.15
N LEU A 6 47.66 -5.14 26.08
CA LEU A 6 48.95 -4.42 26.03
C LEU A 6 49.78 -4.66 27.29
N THR A 7 49.16 -4.62 28.46
CA THR A 7 49.84 -4.91 29.73
C THR A 7 50.45 -6.32 29.74
N SER A 8 49.73 -7.31 29.22
CA SER A 8 50.23 -8.68 29.10
C SER A 8 51.41 -8.76 28.13
N TYR A 9 51.36 -8.05 27.00
CA TYR A 9 52.48 -8.00 26.03
C TYR A 9 53.73 -7.38 26.65
N ILE A 10 53.59 -6.30 27.41
CA ILE A 10 54.71 -5.65 28.11
C ILE A 10 55.29 -6.58 29.17
N MET A 11 54.44 -7.26 29.95
CA MET A 11 54.87 -8.20 30.98
C MET A 11 55.69 -9.36 30.40
N THR A 12 55.29 -9.92 29.25
CA THR A 12 56.03 -10.98 28.57
C THR A 12 57.33 -10.48 27.91
N GLY A 13 57.38 -9.23 27.47
CA GLY A 13 58.58 -8.63 26.86
C GLY A 13 59.72 -8.35 27.85
N ILE A 14 59.41 -8.22 29.15
CA ILE A 14 60.40 -7.93 30.19
C ILE A 14 61.00 -9.24 30.70
N THR A 15 62.02 -9.74 30.02
CA THR A 15 62.71 -11.00 30.37
C THR A 15 64.09 -10.79 31.03
N SER A 16 64.67 -9.60 30.90
CA SER A 16 66.03 -9.28 31.37
C SER A 16 66.11 -8.92 32.86
N ILE A 17 64.99 -8.61 33.51
CA ILE A 17 64.98 -8.11 34.90
C ILE A 17 65.17 -9.23 35.94
N ASN A 18 64.77 -10.46 35.61
CA ASN A 18 65.00 -11.63 36.47
C ASN A 18 66.50 -11.93 36.70
N GLN A 19 67.39 -11.50 35.81
CA GLN A 19 68.84 -11.66 35.95
C GLN A 19 69.43 -10.80 37.07
N TYR A 20 68.70 -9.78 37.51
CA TYR A 20 69.07 -8.89 38.62
C TYR A 20 68.37 -9.25 39.93
N GLY A 21 67.63 -10.37 39.97
CA GLY A 21 66.92 -10.84 41.18
C GLY A 21 65.67 -10.04 41.53
N ILE A 22 65.07 -9.32 40.58
CA ILE A 22 63.89 -8.48 40.77
C ILE A 22 62.67 -9.19 40.17
N GLU A 23 61.59 -9.33 40.94
CA GLU A 23 60.31 -9.90 40.50
C GLU A 23 59.26 -8.79 40.32
N ILE A 24 58.57 -8.79 39.17
CA ILE A 24 57.52 -7.81 38.86
C ILE A 24 56.16 -8.41 39.23
N ALA A 25 55.44 -7.75 40.15
CA ALA A 25 54.13 -8.22 40.60
C ALA A 25 52.97 -7.82 39.66
N SER A 26 53.01 -6.62 39.08
CA SER A 26 52.02 -6.17 38.08
C SER A 26 52.57 -4.98 37.28
N VAL A 27 52.08 -4.85 36.05
CA VAL A 27 52.29 -3.68 35.19
C VAL A 27 50.93 -3.06 34.94
N GLU A 28 50.83 -1.74 34.96
CA GLU A 28 49.58 -1.05 34.62
C GLU A 28 49.90 0.21 33.82
N ILE A 29 49.15 0.45 32.74
CA ILE A 29 49.31 1.65 31.92
C ILE A 29 48.57 2.79 32.60
N LYS A 30 49.33 3.73 33.16
CA LYS A 30 48.77 4.86 33.92
C LYS A 30 48.11 5.92 33.04
N LEU A 31 48.67 6.20 31.86
CA LEU A 31 48.11 7.14 30.89
C LEU A 31 48.63 6.77 29.49
N LEU A 32 47.73 6.59 28.55
CA LEU A 32 48.04 6.43 27.13
C LEU A 32 47.37 7.59 26.40
N ASP A 33 48.15 8.61 26.07
CA ASP A 33 47.64 9.79 25.40
C ASP A 33 48.51 10.11 24.18
N LEU A 34 47.90 10.71 23.15
CA LEU A 34 48.62 11.16 21.96
C LEU A 34 49.35 12.48 22.28
N PRO A 35 50.43 12.85 21.56
CA PRO A 35 51.03 14.18 21.68
C PRO A 35 49.99 15.26 21.34
N GLU A 36 49.88 16.31 22.17
CA GLU A 36 48.90 17.41 22.01
C GLU A 36 48.84 17.94 20.57
N ASP A 37 50.00 18.10 19.92
CA ASP A 37 50.14 18.65 18.57
C ASP A 37 49.35 17.90 17.48
N ASN A 38 49.09 16.59 17.66
CA ASN A 38 48.45 15.74 16.65
C ASN A 38 47.01 15.34 16.99
N LYS A 39 46.55 15.61 18.22
CA LYS A 39 45.20 15.20 18.68
C LYS A 39 44.10 15.84 17.85
N ASP A 40 44.20 17.14 17.61
CA ASP A 40 43.18 17.90 16.89
C ASP A 40 43.03 17.43 15.44
N ALA A 41 44.16 17.19 14.74
CA ALA A 41 44.14 16.71 13.37
C ALA A 41 43.49 15.31 13.24
N VAL A 42 43.80 14.41 14.17
CA VAL A 42 43.20 13.06 14.21
C VAL A 42 41.72 13.14 14.53
N PHE A 43 41.32 14.01 15.46
CA PHE A 43 39.92 14.19 15.84
C PHE A 43 39.08 14.78 14.69
N GLN A 44 39.60 15.80 14.01
CA GLN A 44 38.94 16.39 12.82
C GLN A 44 38.78 15.39 11.68
N ARG A 45 39.80 14.55 11.45
CA ARG A 45 39.69 13.45 10.49
C ARG A 45 38.59 12.47 10.89
N MET A 46 38.53 12.09 12.17
CA MET A 46 37.51 11.15 12.66
C MET A 46 36.10 11.71 12.51
N ILE A 47 35.89 13.00 12.78
CA ILE A 47 34.61 13.68 12.55
C ILE A 47 34.23 13.62 11.07
N SER A 48 35.14 14.05 10.18
CA SER A 48 34.89 14.05 8.74
C SER A 48 34.58 12.64 8.21
N GLU A 49 35.25 11.63 8.73
CA GLU A 49 35.03 10.24 8.34
C GLU A 49 33.66 9.74 8.85
N ARG A 50 33.26 10.11 10.07
CA ARG A 50 31.91 9.82 10.59
C ARG A 50 30.82 10.53 9.82
N GLU A 51 31.01 11.80 9.44
CA GLU A 51 30.06 12.55 8.62
C GLU A 51 29.88 11.91 7.24
N ASN A 52 30.98 11.51 6.60
CA ASN A 52 30.92 10.78 5.32
C ASN A 52 30.19 9.45 5.45
N ILE A 53 30.48 8.67 6.51
CA ILE A 53 29.77 7.41 6.77
C ILE A 53 28.27 7.66 6.97
N ALA A 54 27.90 8.66 7.76
CA ALA A 54 26.49 9.01 8.00
C ALA A 54 25.78 9.47 6.71
N ALA A 55 26.46 10.27 5.88
CA ALA A 55 25.94 10.71 4.60
C ALA A 55 25.71 9.54 3.64
N THR A 56 26.66 8.60 3.57
CA THR A 56 26.52 7.37 2.77
C THR A 56 25.32 6.55 3.21
N TYR A 57 25.17 6.27 4.51
CA TYR A 57 24.02 5.52 5.02
C TYR A 57 22.69 6.23 4.76
N THR A 58 22.67 7.57 4.85
CA THR A 58 21.47 8.35 4.53
C THR A 58 21.13 8.27 3.05
N ALA A 59 22.13 8.34 2.17
CA ALA A 59 21.95 8.21 0.73
C ALA A 59 21.47 6.81 0.33
N GLU A 60 22.05 5.75 0.91
CA GLU A 60 21.62 4.37 0.72
C GLU A 60 20.18 4.16 1.18
N GLY A 61 19.84 4.61 2.41
CA GLY A 61 18.48 4.51 2.93
C GLY A 61 17.45 5.25 2.07
N ASN A 62 17.80 6.44 1.56
CA ASN A 62 16.94 7.19 0.64
C ASN A 62 16.76 6.47 -0.71
N SER A 63 17.83 5.89 -1.24
CA SER A 63 17.80 5.13 -2.50
C SER A 63 16.89 3.90 -2.37
N GLU A 64 17.09 3.11 -1.31
CA GLU A 64 16.27 1.94 -1.04
C GLU A 64 14.80 2.31 -0.81
N ALA A 65 14.54 3.36 -0.02
CA ALA A 65 13.18 3.86 0.19
C ALA A 65 12.52 4.30 -1.11
N GLN A 66 13.27 4.95 -2.02
CA GLN A 66 12.75 5.36 -3.32
C GLN A 66 12.42 4.15 -4.22
N VAL A 67 13.28 3.13 -4.23
CA VAL A 67 13.03 1.89 -4.97
C VAL A 67 11.77 1.20 -4.46
N ILE A 68 11.61 1.09 -3.14
CA ILE A 68 10.42 0.49 -2.51
C ILE A 68 9.17 1.26 -2.93
N ARG A 69 9.16 2.59 -2.76
CA ARG A 69 8.01 3.44 -3.14
C ARG A 69 7.64 3.27 -4.62
N ASN A 70 8.61 3.39 -5.51
CA ASN A 70 8.36 3.25 -6.95
C ASN A 70 7.80 1.86 -7.31
N THR A 71 8.30 0.81 -6.66
CA THR A 71 7.83 -0.56 -6.90
C THR A 71 6.41 -0.74 -6.39
N THR A 72 6.13 -0.28 -5.16
CA THR A 72 4.80 -0.32 -4.56
C THR A 72 3.79 0.49 -5.37
N ASP A 73 4.14 1.69 -5.82
CA ASP A 73 3.27 2.54 -6.64
C ASP A 73 2.92 1.85 -7.97
N LYS A 74 3.91 1.22 -8.60
CA LYS A 74 3.71 0.44 -9.81
C LYS A 74 2.78 -0.76 -9.58
N GLU A 75 3.00 -1.52 -8.51
CA GLU A 75 2.17 -2.67 -8.16
C GLU A 75 0.74 -2.25 -7.83
N ALA A 76 0.56 -1.17 -7.08
CA ALA A 76 -0.75 -0.62 -6.76
C ALA A 76 -1.49 -0.17 -8.03
N ALA A 77 -0.81 0.54 -8.94
CA ALA A 77 -1.40 0.95 -10.21
C ALA A 77 -1.83 -0.24 -11.08
N LEU A 78 -1.00 -1.29 -11.15
CA LEU A 78 -1.34 -2.53 -11.85
C LEU A 78 -2.56 -3.24 -11.24
N LEU A 79 -2.61 -3.32 -9.91
CA LEU A 79 -3.71 -3.97 -9.19
C LEU A 79 -5.02 -3.22 -9.40
N ILE A 80 -5.00 -1.89 -9.31
CA ILE A 80 -6.18 -1.04 -9.58
C ILE A 80 -6.62 -1.24 -11.03
N SER A 81 -5.70 -1.18 -11.99
CA SER A 81 -6.04 -1.34 -13.41
C SER A 81 -6.64 -2.71 -13.72
N GLU A 82 -6.12 -3.78 -13.13
CA GLU A 82 -6.68 -5.12 -13.31
C GLU A 82 -8.05 -5.26 -12.64
N ALA A 83 -8.25 -4.65 -11.46
CA ALA A 83 -9.54 -4.62 -10.80
C ALA A 83 -10.59 -3.85 -11.62
N GLU A 84 -10.24 -2.69 -12.18
CA GLU A 84 -11.12 -1.91 -13.06
C GLU A 84 -11.47 -2.68 -14.33
N LYS A 85 -10.47 -3.32 -14.96
CA LYS A 85 -10.69 -4.17 -16.12
C LYS A 85 -11.65 -5.32 -15.82
N GLN A 86 -11.47 -6.00 -14.69
CA GLN A 86 -12.36 -7.10 -14.27
C GLN A 86 -13.77 -6.60 -13.98
N ALA A 87 -13.90 -5.43 -13.35
CA ALA A 87 -15.20 -4.82 -13.09
C ALA A 87 -15.94 -4.47 -14.40
N GLU A 88 -15.25 -3.89 -15.38
CA GLU A 88 -15.83 -3.58 -16.69
C GLU A 88 -16.21 -4.84 -17.47
N ILE A 89 -15.40 -5.90 -17.43
CA ILE A 89 -15.74 -7.20 -18.02
C ILE A 89 -17.02 -7.75 -17.39
N LEU A 90 -17.09 -7.80 -16.06
CA LEU A 90 -18.25 -8.33 -15.35
C LEU A 90 -19.52 -7.52 -15.64
N LYS A 91 -19.39 -6.20 -15.72
CA LYS A 91 -20.50 -5.31 -16.08
C LYS A 91 -20.96 -5.56 -17.52
N ALA A 92 -20.03 -5.68 -18.46
CA ALA A 92 -20.34 -5.98 -19.85
C ALA A 92 -21.01 -7.36 -20.01
N GLU A 93 -20.56 -8.37 -19.27
CA GLU A 93 -21.17 -9.70 -19.22
C GLU A 93 -22.61 -9.63 -18.68
N GLY A 94 -22.84 -8.90 -17.59
CA GLY A 94 -24.16 -8.69 -17.02
C GLY A 94 -25.11 -7.93 -17.94
N GLU A 95 -24.61 -6.89 -18.64
CA GLU A 95 -25.38 -6.16 -19.65
C GLU A 95 -25.72 -7.04 -20.86
N ALA A 96 -24.78 -7.86 -21.32
CA ALA A 96 -25.01 -8.81 -22.41
C ALA A 96 -26.06 -9.86 -22.03
N GLU A 97 -25.98 -10.42 -20.82
CA GLU A 97 -26.97 -11.37 -20.32
C GLU A 97 -28.35 -10.72 -20.14
N TYR A 98 -28.41 -9.51 -19.58
CA TYR A 98 -29.64 -8.74 -19.46
C TYR A 98 -30.29 -8.49 -20.83
N MET A 99 -29.51 -8.04 -21.82
CA MET A 99 -30.01 -7.80 -23.17
C MET A 99 -30.50 -9.09 -23.83
N LYS A 100 -29.80 -10.21 -23.62
CA LYS A 100 -30.23 -11.52 -24.12
C LYS A 100 -31.56 -11.94 -23.52
N ILE A 101 -31.71 -11.87 -22.20
CA ILE A 101 -32.96 -12.19 -21.49
C ILE A 101 -34.10 -11.28 -21.98
N MET A 102 -33.83 -9.98 -22.15
CA MET A 102 -34.81 -9.05 -22.70
C MET A 102 -35.20 -9.44 -24.13
N ALA A 103 -34.24 -9.67 -25.01
CA ALA A 103 -34.52 -10.08 -26.39
C ALA A 103 -35.37 -11.36 -26.43
N ASP A 104 -35.03 -12.37 -25.62
CA ASP A 104 -35.78 -13.62 -25.52
C ASP A 104 -37.21 -13.39 -24.99
N ALA A 105 -37.40 -12.46 -24.04
CA ALA A 105 -38.71 -12.10 -23.52
C ALA A 105 -39.58 -11.36 -24.57
N TYR A 106 -38.99 -10.52 -25.43
CA TYR A 106 -39.70 -9.80 -26.50
C TYR A 106 -39.98 -10.66 -27.74
N ASN A 107 -39.25 -11.76 -27.94
CA ASN A 107 -39.40 -12.61 -29.13
C ASN A 107 -40.69 -13.46 -29.12
N ASP A 108 -41.42 -13.49 -28.00
CA ASP A 108 -42.72 -14.15 -27.87
C ASP A 108 -43.84 -13.09 -27.80
N PRO A 109 -44.66 -12.94 -28.85
CA PRO A 109 -45.69 -11.90 -28.93
C PRO A 109 -46.65 -11.90 -27.72
N ALA A 110 -46.98 -13.08 -27.18
CA ALA A 110 -47.87 -13.20 -26.03
C ALA A 110 -47.23 -12.72 -24.71
N LYS A 111 -45.90 -12.76 -24.60
CA LYS A 111 -45.16 -12.31 -23.41
C LYS A 111 -44.84 -10.83 -23.46
N ALA A 112 -44.62 -10.27 -24.65
CA ALA A 112 -44.37 -8.84 -24.86
C ALA A 112 -45.56 -7.98 -24.39
N ASP A 113 -46.79 -8.38 -24.72
CA ASP A 113 -48.01 -7.67 -24.32
C ASP A 113 -48.21 -7.73 -22.80
N PHE A 114 -48.04 -8.91 -22.20
CA PHE A 114 -48.18 -9.13 -20.75
C PHE A 114 -47.15 -8.33 -19.93
N TYR A 115 -45.89 -8.28 -20.39
CA TYR A 115 -44.84 -7.52 -19.72
C TYR A 115 -45.03 -6.00 -19.87
N SER A 116 -45.40 -5.52 -21.05
CA SER A 116 -45.71 -4.10 -21.29
C SER A 116 -46.85 -3.63 -20.38
N PHE A 117 -47.87 -4.47 -20.23
CA PHE A 117 -48.97 -4.25 -19.29
C PHE A 117 -48.49 -4.24 -17.82
N THR A 118 -47.69 -5.22 -17.40
CA THR A 118 -47.15 -5.28 -16.01
C THR A 118 -46.26 -4.08 -15.68
N ARG A 119 -45.39 -3.65 -16.60
CA ARG A 119 -44.55 -2.46 -16.44
C ARG A 119 -45.37 -1.18 -16.36
N SER A 120 -46.47 -1.10 -17.12
CA SER A 120 -47.41 0.01 -17.03
C SER A 120 -48.13 0.05 -15.68
N LEU A 121 -48.43 -1.10 -15.06
CA LEU A 121 -48.98 -1.20 -13.71
C LEU A 121 -47.97 -0.79 -12.64
N ASP A 122 -46.70 -1.18 -12.76
CA ASP A 122 -45.65 -0.76 -11.82
C ASP A 122 -45.38 0.74 -11.92
N ALA A 123 -45.36 1.29 -13.14
CA ALA A 123 -45.26 2.73 -13.37
C ALA A 123 -46.46 3.48 -12.77
N LEU A 124 -47.68 2.95 -12.93
CA LEU A 124 -48.90 3.47 -12.33
C LEU A 124 -48.83 3.45 -10.79
N LYS A 125 -48.43 2.31 -10.21
CA LYS A 125 -48.26 2.13 -8.77
C LYS A 125 -47.27 3.12 -8.18
N ASN A 126 -46.12 3.32 -8.84
CA ASN A 126 -45.12 4.30 -8.41
C ASN A 126 -45.61 5.74 -8.60
N SER A 127 -46.34 6.01 -9.69
CA SER A 127 -46.90 7.32 -9.97
C SER A 127 -47.93 7.72 -8.91
N ILE A 128 -48.80 6.79 -8.45
CA ILE A 128 -49.88 7.04 -7.47
C ILE A 128 -49.36 7.23 -6.03
N GLN A 129 -48.12 6.88 -5.71
CA GLN A 129 -47.58 7.09 -4.34
C GLN A 129 -47.50 8.59 -3.99
N GLY A 130 -48.36 9.04 -3.06
CA GLY A 130 -48.49 10.43 -2.60
C GLY A 130 -49.95 10.94 -2.63
N GLY A 131 -50.20 12.19 -2.23
CA GLY A 131 -51.53 12.82 -2.29
C GLY A 131 -51.73 13.71 -3.54
N ASN A 132 -52.96 13.75 -4.06
CA ASN A 132 -53.42 14.55 -5.23
C ASN A 132 -52.60 14.38 -6.52
N LYS A 133 -52.83 13.30 -7.26
CA LYS A 133 -52.20 13.06 -8.56
C LYS A 133 -53.23 12.83 -9.66
N THR A 134 -53.03 13.51 -10.79
CA THR A 134 -53.85 13.36 -11.99
C THR A 134 -53.07 12.52 -12.98
N ILE A 135 -53.63 11.40 -13.40
CA ILE A 135 -53.03 10.50 -14.39
C ILE A 135 -53.87 10.57 -15.66
N ILE A 136 -53.22 10.89 -16.77
CA ILE A 136 -53.85 10.97 -18.09
C ILE A 136 -53.56 9.65 -18.79
N LEU A 137 -54.61 8.88 -19.04
CA LEU A 137 -54.54 7.61 -19.77
C LEU A 137 -55.18 7.78 -21.14
N ASP A 138 -54.53 7.25 -22.17
CA ASP A 138 -55.10 7.20 -23.50
C ASP A 138 -56.20 6.12 -23.58
N LYS A 139 -57.23 6.36 -24.40
CA LYS A 139 -58.38 5.47 -24.56
C LYS A 139 -57.98 4.08 -25.08
N ASP A 140 -56.94 4.03 -25.90
CA ASP A 140 -56.45 2.81 -26.54
C ASP A 140 -55.45 2.04 -25.66
N SER A 141 -55.16 2.52 -24.44
CA SER A 141 -54.27 1.82 -23.51
C SER A 141 -54.95 0.61 -22.87
N PRO A 142 -54.26 -0.54 -22.73
CA PRO A 142 -54.77 -1.71 -22.01
C PRO A 142 -55.20 -1.43 -20.56
N LEU A 143 -54.56 -0.44 -19.90
CA LEU A 143 -54.93 -0.03 -18.54
C LEU A 143 -56.32 0.61 -18.48
N THR A 144 -56.67 1.41 -19.48
CA THR A 144 -57.95 2.14 -19.53
C THR A 144 -59.12 1.17 -19.72
N GLN A 145 -58.90 0.05 -20.43
CA GLN A 145 -59.91 -0.98 -20.66
C GLN A 145 -60.41 -1.64 -19.37
N ILE A 146 -59.55 -1.78 -18.35
CA ILE A 146 -59.94 -2.33 -17.04
C ILE A 146 -60.99 -1.45 -16.36
N PHE A 147 -60.83 -0.13 -16.46
CA PHE A 147 -61.77 0.83 -15.89
C PHE A 147 -63.09 0.89 -16.67
N TYR A 148 -63.09 0.55 -17.96
CA TYR A 148 -64.30 0.48 -18.77
C TYR A 148 -65.05 -0.86 -18.65
N GLN A 149 -64.36 -1.96 -18.34
CA GLN A 149 -64.98 -3.29 -18.15
C GLN A 149 -65.56 -3.50 -16.74
N ALA A 150 -65.22 -2.65 -15.78
CA ALA A 150 -65.68 -2.74 -14.38
C ALA A 150 -67.04 -2.05 -14.12
N GLN A 151 -67.88 -1.88 -15.15
CA GLN A 151 -69.28 -1.42 -15.04
C GLN A 151 -70.28 -2.54 -15.29
#